data_AF-A0A945Q227-F1
#
_entry.id   AF-A0A945Q227-F1
#
_cell.length_a   1.000
_cell.length_b   1.000
_cell.length_c   1.000
_cell.angle_alpha   90.00
_cell.angle_beta   90.00
_cell.angle_gamma   90.00
#
_symmetry.space_group_name_H-M   'P 1'
#
loop_
_entity.id
_entity.type
_entity.pdbx_description
1 polymer ?
#
loop_
_entity_poly.entity_id
_entity_poly.type
_entity_poly.pdbx_seq_one_letter_code
_entity_poly.pdbx_strand_id
1 'polypeptide(L)' 'METSRIWHCVDSHTEGMPTRVVVGGVGVLPGTTMEERRQYLMKEADHLRTWL' A
#
# COMPACT_ATOMS: atom_id res chain seq x y z
N MET A 1 -21.87 12.59 -0.07
CA MET A 1 -21.31 11.26 0.20
C MET A 1 -20.00 11.49 0.93
N GLU A 2 -19.88 11.06 2.19
CA GLU A 2 -18.62 11.16 2.91
C GLU A 2 -17.80 9.88 2.72
N THR A 3 -16.52 10.04 2.38
CA THR A 3 -15.60 8.93 2.12
C THR A 3 -14.66 8.76 3.29
N SER A 4 -14.63 7.58 3.91
CA SER A 4 -13.79 7.31 5.08
C SER A 4 -12.36 6.90 4.76
N ARG A 5 -12.09 6.44 3.52
CA ARG A 5 -10.76 6.00 3.06
C ARG A 5 -10.55 6.33 1.59
N ILE A 6 -9.44 6.97 1.27
CA ILE A 6 -9.05 7.32 -0.11
C ILE A 6 -7.58 6.94 -0.29
N TRP A 7 -7.30 6.11 -1.30
CA TRP A 7 -5.95 5.77 -1.73
C TRP A 7 -5.74 6.19 -3.17
N HIS A 8 -4.62 6.84 -3.45
CA HIS A 8 -4.24 7.22 -4.81
C HIS A 8 -3.31 6.16 -5.35
N CYS A 9 -3.67 5.56 -6.49
CA CYS A 9 -2.91 4.49 -7.12
C CYS A 9 -2.61 4.83 -8.58
N VAL A 10 -1.44 4.42 -9.05
CA VAL A 10 -1.08 4.34 -10.46
C VAL A 10 -1.01 2.87 -10.83
N ASP A 11 -1.96 2.43 -11.64
CA ASP A 11 -1.98 1.07 -12.18
C ASP A 11 -1.18 1.03 -13.48
N SER A 12 -0.30 0.06 -13.60
CA SER A 12 0.56 -0.13 -14.77
C SER A 12 0.82 -1.61 -15.02
N HIS A 13 1.55 -1.93 -16.08
CA HIS A 13 2.05 -3.27 -16.29
C HIS A 13 3.45 -3.25 -16.89
N THR A 14 4.22 -4.29 -16.61
CA THR A 14 5.49 -4.58 -17.30
C THR A 14 5.33 -5.92 -17.99
N GLU A 15 5.42 -5.94 -19.32
CA GLU A 15 5.26 -7.17 -20.12
C GLU A 15 3.97 -7.95 -19.81
N GLY A 16 2.86 -7.23 -19.57
CA GLY A 16 1.56 -7.82 -19.23
C GLY A 16 1.38 -8.22 -17.76
N MET A 17 2.44 -8.17 -16.94
CA MET A 17 2.32 -8.37 -15.49
C MET A 17 1.77 -7.09 -14.84
N PRO A 18 0.59 -7.13 -14.20
CA PRO A 18 0.00 -5.95 -13.59
C PRO A 18 0.77 -5.54 -12.34
N THR A 19 0.89 -4.23 -12.14
CA THR A 19 1.43 -3.63 -10.93
C THR A 19 0.57 -2.44 -10.53
N ARG A 20 0.27 -2.34 -9.23
CA ARG A 20 -0.43 -1.20 -8.63
C ARG A 20 0.54 -0.47 -7.72
N VAL A 21 0.82 0.79 -8.03
CA VAL A 21 1.70 1.65 -7.22
C VAL A 21 0.84 2.59 -6.40
N VAL A 22 0.83 2.40 -5.08
CA VAL A 22 0.14 3.30 -4.16
C VAL A 22 1.00 4.55 -3.96
N VAL A 23 0.50 5.71 -4.39
CA VAL A 23 1.21 7.00 -4.35
C VAL A 23 0.65 7.95 -3.28
N GLY A 24 -0.48 7.62 -2.63
CA GLY A 24 -1.04 8.44 -1.54
C GLY A 24 -2.13 7.73 -0.73
N GLY A 25 -2.39 8.22 0.49
CA GLY A 25 -3.49 7.79 1.37
C GLY A 25 -3.14 6.77 2.47
N VAL A 26 -1.95 6.15 2.44
CA VAL A 26 -1.53 5.12 3.42
C VAL A 26 -0.81 5.70 4.64
N GLY A 27 -0.22 6.90 4.53
CA GLY A 27 0.62 7.48 5.59
C GLY A 27 2.00 6.82 5.70
N VAL A 28 2.78 7.22 6.72
CA VAL A 28 4.13 6.68 6.94
C VAL A 28 4.05 5.38 7.73
N LEU A 29 4.61 4.30 7.18
CA LEU A 29 4.71 3.01 7.89
C LEU A 29 5.79 3.06 8.98
N PRO A 30 5.53 2.52 10.19
CA PRO A 30 6.52 2.39 11.25
C PRO A 30 7.75 1.60 10.81
N GLY A 31 8.92 2.04 11.27
CA GLY A 31 10.21 1.45 10.94
C GLY A 31 11.19 2.46 10.34
N THR A 32 12.46 2.29 10.66
CA THR A 32 13.58 3.08 10.13
C THR A 32 14.10 2.49 8.82
N THR A 33 14.06 1.17 8.66
CA THR A 33 14.46 0.47 7.43
C THR A 33 13.26 0.05 6.58
N MET A 34 13.49 -0.38 5.34
CA MET A 34 12.43 -0.97 4.51
C MET A 34 12.00 -2.35 5.03
N GLU A 35 12.93 -3.12 5.60
CA GLU A 35 12.62 -4.44 6.17
C GLU A 35 11.70 -4.31 7.39
N GLU A 36 11.95 -3.35 8.29
CA GLU A 36 11.06 -3.10 9.43
C GLU A 36 9.64 -2.72 8.98
N ARG A 37 9.52 -1.87 7.96
CA ARG A 37 8.22 -1.48 7.38
C ARG A 37 7.52 -2.68 6.73
N ARG A 38 8.27 -3.55 6.03
CA ARG A 38 7.74 -4.79 5.45
C ARG A 38 7.22 -5.73 6.53
N GLN A 39 7.96 -5.90 7.63
CA GLN A 39 7.53 -6.70 8.77
C GLN A 39 6.27 -6.14 9.42
N TYR A 40 6.17 -4.81 9.57
CA TYR A 40 4.96 -4.16 10.07
C TYR A 40 3.75 -4.42 9.15
N LEU A 41 3.91 -4.26 7.83
CA LEU A 41 2.84 -4.56 6.86
C LEU A 41 2.32 -5.99 7.01
N MET A 42 3.20 -6.97 7.14
CA MET A 42 2.83 -8.38 7.26
C MET A 42 2.15 -8.72 8.58
N LYS A 43 2.55 -8.09 9.69
CA LYS A 43 2.07 -8.44 11.04
C LYS A 43 0.85 -7.63 11.46
N GLU A 44 0.81 -6.35 11.13
CA GLU A 44 -0.11 -5.38 11.72
C GLU A 44 -1.02 -4.69 10.69
N ALA A 45 -0.61 -4.61 9.42
CA ALA A 45 -1.31 -3.82 8.40
C ALA A 45 -1.70 -4.60 7.13
N ASP A 46 -1.96 -5.90 7.26
CA ASP A 46 -2.35 -6.77 6.14
C ASP A 46 -3.70 -6.36 5.48
N HIS A 47 -4.51 -5.57 6.19
CA HIS A 47 -5.71 -4.95 5.65
C HIS A 47 -5.41 -4.07 4.42
N LEU A 48 -4.23 -3.44 4.33
CA LEU A 48 -3.86 -2.67 3.15
C LEU A 48 -3.70 -3.55 1.91
N ARG A 49 -3.06 -4.72 2.05
CA ARG A 49 -2.85 -5.67 0.94
C ARG A 49 -4.14 -6.37 0.51
N THR A 50 -5.05 -6.63 1.45
CA THR A 50 -6.30 -7.33 1.15
C THR A 50 -7.39 -6.43 0.58
N TRP A 51 -7.28 -5.11 0.77
CA TRP A 51 -8.19 -4.12 0.19
C TRP A 51 -7.72 -3.54 -1.15
N LEU A 52 -6.41 -3.46 -1.39
CA LEU A 52 -5.79 -2.89 -2.59
C LEU A 52 -5.47 -3.94 -3.63
#